data_AF-A0A3S9VXQ4-F1
#
_entry.id   AF-A0A3S9VXQ4-F1
#
_cell.length_a   1.000
_cell.length_b   1.000
_cell.length_c   1.000
_cell.angle_alpha   90.00
_cell.angle_beta   90.00
_cell.angle_gamma   90.00
#
_symmetry.space_group_name_H-M   'P 1'
#
loop_
_entity.id
_entity.type
_entity.pdbx_description
1 polymer ?
#
loop_
_entity_poly.entity_id
_entity_poly.type
_entity_poly.pdbx_seq_one_letter_code
_entity_poly.pdbx_strand_id
1 'polypeptide(L)'
;MDRASKNVHFEGKWEGANKQVEVKLSLIIFEDSGSQVVYCPALDVYGYGVTEKEALDSFKVCLGEFLKYTLNKGTLHSEMAKMGWTIRKKKFTPPLFSKLLKINEDFSDIFNNHNFKKIDQNINIPILA
;
A
#
# COMPACT_ATOMS: atom_id res chain seq x y z
N MET A 1 25.86 -6.41 13.37
CA MET A 1 25.54 -5.45 12.29
C MET A 1 24.04 -5.25 12.29
N ASP A 2 23.60 -4.28 13.07
CA ASP A 2 22.21 -3.97 13.36
C ASP A 2 21.48 -3.43 12.11
N ARG A 3 20.52 -4.21 11.60
CA ARG A 3 19.53 -3.71 10.64
C ARG A 3 18.48 -2.93 11.41
N ALA A 4 18.73 -1.64 11.62
CA ALA A 4 17.70 -0.72 12.04
C ALA A 4 16.66 -0.61 10.91
N SER A 5 15.58 -1.38 11.00
CA SER A 5 14.37 -1.17 10.20
C SER A 5 13.85 0.23 10.51
N LYS A 6 14.21 1.21 9.67
CA LYS A 6 13.57 2.52 9.69
C LYS A 6 12.09 2.29 9.36
N ASN A 7 11.25 2.30 10.39
CA ASN A 7 9.80 2.37 10.24
C ASN A 7 9.52 3.72 9.55
N VAL A 8 9.15 3.68 8.26
CA VAL A 8 8.72 4.88 7.56
C VAL A 8 7.26 5.07 7.94
N HIS A 9 6.98 6.13 8.69
CA HIS A 9 5.62 6.50 9.05
C HIS A 9 5.02 7.30 7.89
N PHE A 10 3.92 6.82 7.31
CA PHE A 10 3.25 7.47 6.19
C PHE A 10 2.11 8.35 6.72
N GLU A 11 2.35 9.65 6.83
CA GLU A 11 1.33 10.65 7.14
C GLU A 11 0.93 11.40 5.87
N GLY A 12 -0.27 11.11 5.36
CA GLY A 12 -0.99 12.07 4.54
C GLY A 12 -1.72 13.05 5.47
N LYS A 13 -1.43 14.35 5.36
CA LYS A 13 -2.26 15.38 5.99
C LYS A 13 -3.53 15.53 5.15
N TRP A 14 -4.67 15.09 5.69
CA TRP A 14 -5.97 15.15 5.03
C TRP A 14 -6.89 16.11 5.79
N GLU A 15 -7.29 17.20 5.15
CA GLU A 15 -8.36 18.07 5.66
C GLU A 15 -9.71 17.37 5.43
N GLY A 16 -10.27 16.75 6.48
CA GLY A 16 -11.62 16.16 6.43
C GLY A 16 -11.85 14.93 7.31
N ALA A 17 -10.80 14.18 7.67
CA ALA A 17 -10.92 13.00 8.54
C ALA A 17 -10.18 13.23 9.87
N ASN A 18 -10.94 13.51 10.95
CA ASN A 18 -10.38 13.70 12.30
C ASN A 18 -9.89 12.38 12.96
N LYS A 19 -10.01 11.23 12.27
CA LYS A 19 -9.64 9.90 12.79
C LYS A 19 -8.95 9.09 11.70
N GLN A 20 -7.86 8.45 12.06
CA GLN A 20 -7.08 7.56 11.20
C GLN A 20 -6.83 6.25 11.94
N VAL A 21 -6.58 5.18 11.20
CA VAL A 21 -6.10 3.90 11.71
C VAL A 21 -4.76 3.58 11.08
N GLU A 22 -3.79 3.24 11.92
CA GLU A 22 -2.49 2.76 11.45
C GLU A 22 -2.62 1.26 11.11
N VAL A 23 -2.22 0.90 9.89
CA VAL A 23 -2.22 -0.49 9.42
C VAL A 23 -0.83 -0.83 8.89
N LYS A 24 -0.28 -1.95 9.33
CA LYS A 24 0.97 -2.48 8.81
C LYS A 24 0.70 -3.22 7.49
N LEU A 25 1.27 -2.73 6.40
CA LEU A 25 1.13 -3.29 5.05
C LEU A 25 2.48 -3.73 4.49
N SER A 26 2.46 -4.78 3.68
CA SER A 26 3.65 -5.25 2.97
C SER A 26 3.80 -4.51 1.65
N LEU A 27 5.02 -4.06 1.38
CA LEU A 27 5.46 -3.53 0.10
C LEU A 27 6.45 -4.49 -0.55
N ILE A 28 6.29 -4.68 -1.85
CA ILE A 28 7.15 -5.51 -2.70
C ILE A 28 7.96 -4.57 -3.57
N ILE A 29 9.27 -4.66 -3.47
CA ILE A 29 10.21 -3.84 -4.22
C ILE A 29 10.92 -4.76 -5.21
N PHE A 30 10.86 -4.44 -6.48
CA PHE A 30 11.45 -5.24 -7.55
C PHE A 30 11.89 -4.34 -8.70
N GLU A 31 12.70 -4.89 -9.59
CA GLU A 31 13.05 -4.24 -10.85
C GLU A 31 12.13 -4.75 -11.96
N ASP A 32 11.64 -3.82 -12.76
CA ASP A 32 10.92 -4.11 -14.01
C ASP A 32 11.39 -3.13 -15.09
N SER A 33 11.80 -3.69 -16.23
CA SER A 33 12.17 -2.93 -17.43
C SER A 33 13.21 -1.81 -17.15
N GLY A 34 14.17 -2.07 -16.26
CA GLY A 34 15.23 -1.13 -15.87
C GLY A 34 14.81 -0.04 -14.88
N SER A 35 13.58 -0.09 -14.37
CA SER A 35 13.06 0.81 -13.33
C SER A 35 12.87 0.08 -12.01
N GLN A 36 13.08 0.79 -10.91
CA GLN A 36 12.73 0.32 -9.58
C GLN A 36 11.23 0.53 -9.34
N VAL A 37 10.55 -0.50 -8.87
CA VAL A 37 9.11 -0.51 -8.63
C VAL A 37 8.85 -0.82 -7.16
N VAL A 38 7.95 -0.05 -6.55
CA VAL A 38 7.38 -0.34 -5.23
C VAL A 38 5.90 -0.64 -5.42
N TYR A 39 5.47 -1.82 -5.01
CA TYR A 39 4.09 -2.26 -5.11
C TYR A 39 3.51 -2.58 -3.73
N CYS A 40 2.29 -2.11 -3.46
CA CYS A 40 1.50 -2.50 -2.29
C CYS A 40 0.33 -3.41 -2.71
N PRO A 41 0.47 -4.75 -2.61
CA PRO A 41 -0.57 -5.68 -3.04
C PRO A 41 -1.93 -5.50 -2.34
N ALA A 42 -1.92 -5.01 -1.10
CA ALA A 42 -3.15 -4.82 -0.34
C ALA A 42 -3.99 -3.64 -0.83
N LEU A 43 -3.40 -2.66 -1.51
CA LEU A 43 -4.09 -1.45 -1.99
C LEU A 43 -4.05 -1.34 -3.53
N ASP A 44 -3.33 -2.23 -4.18
CA ASP A 44 -3.04 -2.21 -5.61
C ASP A 44 -2.43 -0.87 -6.09
N VAL A 45 -1.52 -0.33 -5.28
CA VAL A 45 -0.84 0.94 -5.55
C VAL A 45 0.62 0.69 -5.87
N TYR A 46 1.10 1.34 -6.93
CA TYR A 46 2.46 1.28 -7.41
C TYR A 46 3.17 2.62 -7.26
N GLY A 47 4.49 2.58 -7.20
CA GLY A 47 5.38 3.72 -7.35
C GLY A 47 6.61 3.31 -8.16
N TYR A 48 7.12 4.23 -8.96
CA TYR A 48 8.19 3.98 -9.93
C TYR A 48 9.31 4.99 -9.79
N GLY A 49 10.54 4.58 -10.09
CA GLY A 49 11.68 5.47 -10.11
C GLY A 49 12.93 4.82 -10.66
N VAL A 50 13.96 5.63 -10.92
CA VAL A 50 15.27 5.11 -11.34
C VAL A 50 15.97 4.43 -10.16
N THR A 51 15.64 4.85 -8.93
CA THR A 51 16.18 4.29 -7.68
C THR A 51 15.06 3.80 -6.76
N GLU A 52 15.37 2.88 -5.82
CA GLU A 52 14.41 2.43 -4.79
C GLU A 52 13.82 3.62 -4.02
N LYS A 53 14.64 4.66 -3.77
CA LYS A 53 14.18 5.88 -3.09
C LYS A 53 13.15 6.64 -3.91
N GLU A 54 13.41 6.85 -5.20
CA GLU A 54 12.48 7.54 -6.10
C GLU A 54 11.17 6.75 -6.24
N ALA A 55 11.25 5.42 -6.36
CA ALA A 55 10.07 4.56 -6.41
C ALA A 55 9.24 4.64 -5.12
N LEU A 56 9.89 4.68 -3.95
CA LEU A 56 9.22 4.91 -2.67
C LEU A 56 8.58 6.29 -2.55
N ASP A 57 9.23 7.34 -3.07
CA ASP A 57 8.69 8.69 -3.05
C ASP A 57 7.51 8.83 -4.02
N SER A 58 7.58 8.20 -5.20
CA SER A 58 6.46 8.06 -6.14
C SER A 58 5.29 7.30 -5.51
N PHE A 59 5.56 6.17 -4.85
CA PHE A 59 4.55 5.39 -4.14
C PHE A 59 3.79 6.22 -3.10
N LYS A 60 4.49 7.08 -2.33
CA LYS A 60 3.84 7.97 -1.36
C LYS A 60 2.85 8.93 -2.02
N VAL A 61 3.22 9.49 -3.17
CA VAL A 61 2.35 10.39 -3.93
C VAL A 61 1.11 9.63 -4.40
N CYS A 62 1.29 8.48 -5.05
CA CYS A 62 0.18 7.67 -5.57
C CYS A 62 -0.75 7.16 -4.46
N LEU A 63 -0.20 6.71 -3.34
CA LEU A 63 -0.98 6.33 -2.16
C LEU A 63 -1.80 7.51 -1.62
N GLY A 64 -1.19 8.69 -1.57
CA GLY A 64 -1.86 9.91 -1.20
C GLY A 64 -3.03 10.22 -2.12
N GLU A 65 -2.80 10.22 -3.44
CA GLU A 65 -3.84 10.49 -4.43
C GLU A 65 -4.99 9.49 -4.36
N PHE A 66 -4.68 8.19 -4.20
CA PHE A 66 -5.69 7.14 -4.00
C PHE A 66 -6.59 7.44 -2.79
N LEU A 67 -5.99 7.71 -1.62
CA LEU A 67 -6.74 8.01 -0.41
C LEU A 67 -7.55 9.30 -0.56
N LYS A 68 -6.95 10.36 -1.11
CA LYS A 68 -7.64 11.64 -1.36
C LYS A 68 -8.86 11.47 -2.25
N TYR A 69 -8.68 10.78 -3.37
CA TYR A 69 -9.72 10.60 -4.37
C TYR A 69 -10.88 9.79 -3.78
N THR A 70 -10.58 8.65 -3.17
CA THR A 70 -11.60 7.77 -2.60
C THR A 70 -12.33 8.39 -1.40
N LEU A 71 -11.65 9.23 -0.61
CA LEU A 71 -12.30 10.05 0.43
C LEU A 71 -13.25 11.09 -0.19
N ASN A 72 -12.76 11.87 -1.16
CA ASN A 72 -13.56 12.91 -1.80
C ASN A 72 -14.81 12.35 -2.50
N LYS A 73 -14.73 11.11 -3.00
CA LYS A 73 -15.84 10.40 -3.63
C LYS A 73 -16.71 9.62 -2.63
N GLY A 74 -16.31 9.52 -1.36
CA GLY A 74 -17.00 8.69 -0.37
C GLY A 74 -16.94 7.19 -0.67
N THR A 75 -15.98 6.73 -1.48
CA THR A 75 -15.89 5.35 -1.97
C THR A 75 -14.82 4.51 -1.27
N LEU A 76 -14.01 5.10 -0.38
CA LEU A 76 -12.89 4.43 0.29
C LEU A 76 -13.24 3.04 0.85
N HIS A 77 -14.32 2.94 1.64
CA HIS A 77 -14.72 1.65 2.22
C HIS A 77 -15.11 0.62 1.16
N SER A 78 -15.86 1.04 0.13
CA SER A 78 -16.30 0.14 -0.94
C SER A 78 -15.11 -0.35 -1.78
N GLU A 79 -14.14 0.51 -2.04
CA GLU A 79 -12.98 0.18 -2.86
C GLU A 79 -12.04 -0.78 -2.13
N MET A 80 -11.75 -0.50 -0.86
CA MET A 80 -10.98 -1.41 -0.01
C MET A 80 -11.68 -2.77 0.16
N ALA A 81 -13.02 -2.80 0.26
CA ALA A 81 -13.76 -4.06 0.34
C ALA A 81 -13.60 -4.90 -0.95
N LYS A 82 -13.61 -4.27 -2.14
CA LYS A 82 -13.32 -4.95 -3.42
C LYS A 82 -11.89 -5.51 -3.47
N MET A 83 -10.93 -4.77 -2.91
CA MET A 83 -9.53 -5.22 -2.73
C MET A 83 -9.39 -6.33 -1.67
N GLY A 84 -10.48 -6.77 -1.06
CA GLY A 84 -10.51 -7.90 -0.13
C GLY A 84 -10.30 -7.53 1.34
N TRP A 85 -10.34 -6.25 1.69
CA TRP A 85 -10.26 -5.81 3.07
C TRP A 85 -11.53 -6.18 3.85
N THR A 86 -11.34 -6.51 5.12
CA THR A 86 -12.44 -6.64 6.06
C THR A 86 -12.52 -5.39 6.93
N ILE A 87 -13.59 -4.61 6.75
CA ILE A 87 -13.86 -3.40 7.52
C ILE A 87 -14.99 -3.69 8.52
N ARG A 88 -14.68 -3.66 9.81
CA ARG A 88 -15.67 -3.84 10.90
C ARG A 88 -15.63 -2.65 11.85
N LYS A 89 -16.69 -1.84 11.86
CA LYS A 89 -16.75 -0.57 12.60
C LYS A 89 -15.56 0.32 12.23
N LYS A 90 -14.54 0.40 13.08
CA LYS A 90 -13.32 1.21 12.90
C LYS A 90 -12.05 0.36 12.73
N LYS A 91 -12.21 -0.96 12.56
CA LYS A 91 -11.10 -1.89 12.37
C LYS A 91 -10.97 -2.24 10.90
N PHE A 92 -9.84 -1.87 10.31
CA PHE A 92 -9.46 -2.18 8.95
C PHE A 92 -8.47 -3.34 9.00
N THR A 93 -8.86 -4.48 8.43
CA THR A 93 -8.00 -5.67 8.39
C THR A 93 -7.64 -5.94 6.93
N PRO A 94 -6.35 -5.93 6.56
CA PRO A 94 -5.94 -6.19 5.20
C PRO A 94 -6.25 -7.64 4.80
N PRO A 95 -6.46 -7.91 3.51
CA PRO A 95 -6.53 -9.27 3.01
C PRO A 95 -5.25 -10.04 3.34
N LEU A 96 -5.39 -11.35 3.56
CA LEU A 96 -4.23 -12.22 3.77
C LEU A 96 -3.34 -12.23 2.52
N PHE A 97 -2.03 -12.19 2.72
CA PHE A 97 -1.03 -12.23 1.64
C PHE A 97 -1.23 -13.45 0.72
N SER A 98 -1.51 -14.62 1.29
CA SER A 98 -1.82 -15.84 0.54
C SER A 98 -3.13 -15.76 -0.26
N LYS A 99 -4.09 -14.94 0.17
CA LYS A 99 -5.29 -14.65 -0.61
C LYS A 99 -4.97 -13.73 -1.78
N LEU A 100 -4.18 -12.68 -1.54
CA LEU A 100 -3.72 -11.75 -2.59
C LEU A 100 -2.98 -12.48 -3.71
N LEU A 101 -2.03 -13.37 -3.36
CA LEU A 101 -1.31 -14.19 -4.36
C LEU A 101 -2.21 -15.06 -5.24
N LYS A 102 -3.40 -15.44 -4.76
CA LYS A 102 -4.33 -16.28 -5.53
C LYS A 102 -5.25 -15.48 -6.45
N ILE A 103 -5.52 -14.22 -6.14
CA ILE A 103 -6.55 -13.42 -6.82
C ILE A 103 -5.97 -12.33 -7.71
N ASN A 104 -4.70 -11.95 -7.51
CA ASN A 104 -4.02 -10.93 -8.28
C ASN A 104 -2.91 -11.60 -9.10
N GLU A 105 -3.13 -11.69 -10.41
CA GLU A 105 -2.22 -12.35 -11.36
C GLU A 105 -0.88 -11.62 -11.43
N ASP A 106 -0.88 -10.29 -11.48
CA ASP A 106 0.35 -9.48 -11.47
C ASP A 106 1.17 -9.73 -10.21
N PHE A 107 0.52 -9.79 -9.05
CA PHE A 107 1.20 -10.06 -7.81
C PHE A 107 1.77 -11.49 -7.75
N SER A 108 1.03 -12.46 -8.30
CA SER A 108 1.50 -13.83 -8.43
C SER A 108 2.74 -13.91 -9.34
N ASP A 109 2.72 -13.19 -10.45
CA ASP A 109 3.85 -13.11 -11.39
C ASP A 109 5.09 -12.48 -10.72
N ILE A 110 4.93 -11.31 -10.10
CA ILE A 110 6.01 -10.64 -9.34
C ILE A 110 6.61 -11.59 -8.30
N PHE A 111 5.76 -12.28 -7.53
CA PHE A 111 6.23 -13.16 -6.46
C PHE A 111 6.99 -14.39 -6.96
N ASN A 112 6.60 -14.95 -8.10
CA ASN A 112 7.17 -16.20 -8.60
C ASN A 112 8.34 -15.97 -9.59
N ASN A 113 8.32 -14.87 -10.34
CA ASN A 113 9.18 -14.65 -11.49
C ASN A 113 10.17 -13.49 -11.32
N HIS A 114 9.99 -12.60 -10.33
CA HIS A 114 10.91 -11.49 -10.09
C HIS A 114 11.79 -11.71 -8.86
N ASN A 115 13.02 -11.19 -8.91
CA ASN A 115 13.81 -10.97 -7.71
C ASN A 115 13.22 -9.76 -6.96
N PHE A 116 12.63 -10.01 -5.80
CA PHE A 116 11.99 -8.97 -5.01
C PHE A 116 12.52 -8.88 -3.58
N LYS A 117 12.36 -7.69 -3.01
CA LYS A 117 12.54 -7.39 -1.59
C LYS A 117 11.18 -7.07 -0.98
N LYS A 118 10.83 -7.77 0.09
CA LYS A 118 9.64 -7.46 0.90
C LYS A 118 10.03 -6.57 2.07
N ILE A 119 9.34 -5.45 2.24
CA ILE A 119 9.37 -4.65 3.46
C ILE A 119 7.96 -4.50 4.02
N ASP A 120 7.83 -4.28 5.33
CA ASP A 120 6.55 -3.91 5.91
C ASP A 120 6.60 -2.45 6.36
N GLN A 121 5.52 -1.72 6.17
CA GLN A 121 5.39 -0.31 6.48
C GLN A 121 4.07 0.00 7.17
N ASN A 122 4.11 0.94 8.11
CA ASN A 122 2.91 1.41 8.79
C ASN A 122 2.27 2.55 7.99
N ILE A 123 1.03 2.36 7.55
CA ILE A 123 0.29 3.32 6.74
C ILE A 123 -0.94 3.80 7.51
N ASN A 124 -1.11 5.11 7.58
CA ASN A 124 -2.29 5.72 8.18
C ASN A 124 -3.42 5.81 7.16
N ILE A 125 -4.53 5.12 7.45
CA ILE A 125 -5.74 5.12 6.61
C ILE A 125 -6.81 5.98 7.29
N PRO A 126 -7.40 6.96 6.60
CA PRO A 126 -8.46 7.80 7.14
C PRO A 126 -9.75 7.00 7.37
N ILE A 127 -10.43 7.28 8.48
CA ILE A 127 -11.73 6.67 8.81
C ILE A 127 -12.83 7.71 8.53
N LEU A 128 -13.80 7.34 7.70
CA LEU A 128 -15.02 8.13 7.52
C LEU A 128 -15.84 8.09 8.82
N ALA A 129 -16.24 9.27 9.32
CA ALA A 129 -16.96 9.44 10.58
C ALA A 129 -18.40 8.93 10.51
#